data_AF-A0A972QQ74-F1
#
_entry.id   AF-A0A972QQ74-F1
#
_cell.length_a   1.000
_cell.length_b   1.000
_cell.length_c   1.000
_cell.angle_alpha   90.00
_cell.angle_beta   90.00
_cell.angle_gamma   90.00
#
_symmetry.space_group_name_H-M   'P 1'
#
loop_
_entity.id
_entity.type
_entity.pdbx_description
1 polymer ?
#
loop_
_entity_poly.entity_id
_entity_poly.type
_entity_poly.pdbx_seq_one_letter_code
_entity_poly.pdbx_strand_id
1 'polypeptide(L)'
;MNFNRFLNSVVKWPRNLKGEELNRKKNSRDEKSSDRSTNWVGDFPVQSHFAESYRTLRTNIQFSSMEEELKSFLVTSSVEQEGKSTTVVNLAHTMAQAGNSVLIVEADLRKPKLRELFAPQSSKGLSDILTRTLIFDIQSGSLKEFSLSDLFMLLSLSKRTGILHLTSKNEKVDIFFIRGVPENVNWITRPKEKKLATLLVNSKVLTTEQAKHVLIKARNTGQKLGFVLINMGFVKEDDMAGFIALHTIEGLRIALQFKEGQFSFEKFSGSRIEKPSFQPLDLNDLYRKSLIGEEEFPFIEKKIASHIIKTPTNNLFFLPTGYIPPNPTELLSSSQMSSLITLLEKRFDVLIIDTPPVMPASDALILAPQTDGVLFVVKAGRTNRQIVRKAVEQIKATQANIMGVVLNAVDTRRDRYYSSNYYPSYYGKGDQ
;
A
#
# COMPACT_ATOMS: atom_id res chain seq x y z
N MET A 1 13.40 -8.37 3.47
CA MET A 1 12.46 -8.64 2.37
C MET A 1 11.58 -7.42 2.12
N ASN A 2 11.28 -7.09 0.86
CA ASN A 2 10.34 -6.02 0.55
C ASN A 2 8.91 -6.56 0.67
N PHE A 3 8.23 -6.25 1.78
CA PHE A 3 6.86 -6.70 2.07
C PHE A 3 5.88 -6.26 0.96
N ASN A 4 6.18 -5.21 0.20
CA ASN A 4 5.36 -4.80 -0.94
C ASN A 4 5.37 -5.84 -2.08
N ARG A 5 6.50 -6.52 -2.32
CA ARG A 5 6.54 -7.64 -3.28
C ARG A 5 5.63 -8.79 -2.81
N PHE A 6 5.39 -8.92 -1.51
CA PHE A 6 4.46 -9.92 -0.96
C PHE A 6 3.02 -9.48 -1.23
N LEU A 7 2.67 -8.26 -0.82
CA LEU A 7 1.35 -7.66 -1.05
C LEU A 7 0.93 -7.72 -2.52
N ASN A 8 1.85 -7.39 -3.45
CA ASN A 8 1.58 -7.42 -4.88
C ASN A 8 1.12 -8.79 -5.42
N SER A 9 1.57 -9.88 -4.79
CA SER A 9 1.26 -11.25 -5.25
C SER A 9 0.05 -11.88 -4.58
N VAL A 10 -0.50 -11.29 -3.50
CA VAL A 10 -1.45 -12.00 -2.64
C VAL A 10 -2.71 -11.21 -2.29
N VAL A 11 -2.70 -9.88 -2.34
CA VAL A 11 -3.82 -9.07 -1.82
C VAL A 11 -5.02 -9.11 -2.77
N LYS A 12 -6.23 -9.36 -2.21
CA LYS A 12 -7.51 -9.04 -2.84
C LYS A 12 -8.29 -8.07 -1.96
N TRP A 13 -8.65 -6.93 -2.53
CA TRP A 13 -9.51 -5.95 -1.87
C TRP A 13 -10.90 -5.90 -2.52
N PRO A 14 -12.02 -6.00 -1.77
CA PRO A 14 -13.35 -5.78 -2.31
C PRO A 14 -13.56 -4.35 -2.85
N ARG A 15 -13.86 -4.21 -4.15
CA ARG A 15 -14.07 -2.92 -4.84
C ARG A 15 -15.24 -2.08 -4.30
N ASN A 16 -16.14 -2.67 -3.51
CA ASN A 16 -17.34 -1.99 -3.01
C ASN A 16 -17.06 -1.31 -1.64
N LEU A 17 -17.15 0.02 -1.60
CA LEU A 17 -17.06 0.81 -0.35
C LEU A 17 -18.44 1.00 0.30
N LYS A 18 -18.56 0.67 1.59
CA LYS A 18 -19.50 1.35 2.51
C LYS A 18 -18.75 2.52 3.15
N GLY A 19 -18.59 3.62 2.42
CA GLY A 19 -17.96 4.85 2.94
C GLY A 19 -18.95 5.69 3.74
N GLU A 20 -18.46 6.64 4.54
CA GLU A 20 -19.28 7.71 5.09
C GLU A 20 -19.67 8.68 3.96
N GLU A 21 -20.98 8.91 3.79
CA GLU A 21 -21.50 9.85 2.79
C GLU A 21 -21.31 11.30 3.25
N LEU A 22 -20.83 12.16 2.35
CA LEU A 22 -20.76 13.59 2.57
C LEU A 22 -22.17 14.19 2.64
N ASN A 23 -22.69 14.40 3.85
CA ASN A 23 -23.90 15.17 4.08
C ASN A 23 -23.60 16.67 3.92
N ARG A 24 -23.83 17.23 2.72
CA ARG A 24 -23.93 18.68 2.53
C ARG A 24 -25.26 19.17 3.12
N LYS A 25 -25.31 19.48 4.42
CA LYS A 25 -26.36 20.37 4.94
C LYS A 25 -26.16 21.74 4.29
N LYS A 26 -27.04 22.12 3.37
CA LYS A 26 -27.15 23.50 2.88
C LYS A 26 -27.62 24.37 4.05
N ASN A 27 -26.68 25.04 4.72
CA ASN A 27 -27.04 26.16 5.58
C ASN A 27 -27.30 27.39 4.71
N SER A 28 -28.55 27.87 4.72
CA SER A 28 -29.06 29.00 3.93
C SER A 28 -28.56 30.38 4.41
N ARG A 29 -27.35 30.45 5.01
CA ARG A 29 -26.77 31.70 5.54
C ARG A 29 -25.35 32.00 5.06
N ASP A 30 -24.75 31.15 4.23
CA ASP A 30 -23.37 31.34 3.71
C ASP A 30 -23.31 31.86 2.26
N GLU A 31 -24.38 32.49 1.74
CA GLU A 31 -24.43 33.05 0.38
C GLU A 31 -23.56 34.31 0.15
N LYS A 32 -22.76 34.75 1.13
CA LYS A 32 -21.92 35.96 1.01
C LYS A 32 -20.42 35.77 1.27
N SER A 33 -19.89 34.55 1.18
CA SER A 33 -18.43 34.31 1.22
C SER A 33 -17.90 33.45 0.05
N SER A 34 -18.50 33.59 -1.13
CA SER A 34 -18.20 32.79 -2.33
C SER A 34 -16.95 33.25 -3.09
N ASP A 35 -15.79 33.28 -2.43
CA ASP A 35 -14.48 33.42 -3.10
C ASP A 35 -13.56 32.22 -2.86
N ARG A 36 -14.14 31.00 -2.90
CA ARG A 36 -13.39 29.74 -2.93
C ARG A 36 -13.44 29.14 -4.34
N SER A 37 -12.90 29.90 -5.30
CA SER A 37 -12.89 29.57 -6.73
C SER A 37 -11.87 28.46 -7.05
N THR A 38 -12.22 27.22 -6.72
CA THR A 38 -11.65 26.08 -7.43
C THR A 38 -12.55 25.83 -8.62
N ASN A 39 -12.08 26.16 -9.82
CA ASN A 39 -12.80 25.88 -11.06
C ASN A 39 -13.04 24.37 -11.14
N TRP A 40 -14.29 23.96 -10.90
CA TRP A 40 -14.71 22.57 -10.95
C TRP A 40 -15.36 22.30 -12.30
N VAL A 41 -14.86 21.28 -13.01
CA VAL A 41 -15.27 20.95 -14.37
C VAL A 41 -16.75 20.62 -14.47
N GLY A 42 -17.35 20.09 -13.40
CA GLY A 42 -18.78 19.81 -13.32
C GLY A 42 -19.67 21.06 -13.27
N ASP A 43 -19.10 22.23 -12.98
CA ASP A 43 -19.83 23.52 -12.98
C ASP A 43 -19.82 24.18 -14.37
N PHE A 44 -19.09 23.61 -15.34
CA PHE A 44 -19.03 24.11 -16.71
C PHE A 44 -19.89 23.26 -17.65
N PRO A 45 -20.42 23.84 -18.75
CA PRO A 45 -21.09 23.07 -19.79
C PRO A 45 -20.20 21.95 -20.31
N VAL A 46 -20.81 20.81 -20.64
CA VAL A 46 -20.11 19.62 -21.18
C VAL A 46 -19.22 20.02 -22.36
N GLN A 47 -19.69 20.89 -23.24
CA GLN A 47 -18.98 21.34 -24.46
C GLN A 47 -18.01 22.50 -24.23
N SER A 48 -17.78 22.93 -22.99
CA SER A 48 -16.86 24.05 -22.72
C SER A 48 -15.40 23.68 -23.03
N HIS A 49 -14.62 24.66 -23.50
CA HIS A 49 -13.18 24.48 -23.71
C HIS A 49 -12.45 24.01 -22.44
N PHE A 50 -12.90 24.45 -21.27
CA PHE A 50 -12.36 24.02 -19.98
C PHE A 50 -12.61 22.53 -19.73
N ALA A 51 -13.85 22.05 -19.89
CA ALA A 51 -14.17 20.63 -19.72
C ALA A 51 -13.48 19.74 -20.76
N GLU A 52 -13.42 20.20 -22.02
CA GLU A 52 -12.77 19.44 -23.09
C GLU A 52 -11.26 19.30 -22.90
N SER A 53 -10.60 20.31 -22.32
CA SER A 53 -9.17 20.22 -21.98
C SER A 53 -8.86 19.08 -21.01
N TYR A 54 -9.73 18.82 -20.03
CA TYR A 54 -9.56 17.72 -19.08
C TYR A 54 -9.93 16.36 -19.68
N ARG A 55 -10.90 16.28 -20.59
CA ARG A 55 -11.17 15.05 -21.36
C ARG A 55 -10.00 14.68 -22.27
N THR A 56 -9.42 15.68 -22.92
CA THR A 56 -8.20 15.51 -23.72
C THR A 56 -7.04 15.04 -22.83
N LEU A 57 -6.82 15.67 -21.67
CA LEU A 57 -5.79 15.26 -20.72
C LEU A 57 -5.96 13.81 -20.26
N ARG A 58 -7.17 13.41 -19.87
CA ARG A 58 -7.49 12.02 -19.49
C ARG A 58 -7.15 11.05 -20.62
N THR A 59 -7.55 11.38 -21.84
CA THR A 59 -7.34 10.55 -23.03
C THR A 59 -5.85 10.38 -23.32
N ASN A 60 -5.06 11.46 -23.23
CA ASN A 60 -3.61 11.40 -23.40
C ASN A 60 -2.92 10.53 -22.32
N ILE A 61 -3.38 10.60 -21.07
CA ILE A 61 -2.88 9.75 -20.00
C ILE A 61 -3.18 8.28 -20.29
N GLN A 62 -4.41 7.96 -20.71
CA GLN A 62 -4.79 6.59 -21.07
C GLN A 62 -3.97 6.04 -22.24
N PHE A 63 -3.64 6.88 -23.24
CA PHE A 63 -2.77 6.49 -24.35
C PHE A 63 -1.32 6.28 -23.92
N SER A 64 -0.81 7.06 -22.96
CA SER A 64 0.55 6.91 -22.45
C SER A 64 0.77 5.60 -21.67
N SER A 65 -0.31 4.92 -21.29
CA SER A 65 -0.32 3.68 -20.50
C SER A 65 -0.91 2.49 -21.26
N MET A 66 -0.70 2.42 -22.59
CA MET A 66 -1.22 1.31 -23.41
C MET A 66 -0.43 0.00 -23.22
N GLU A 67 0.87 0.09 -22.91
CA GLU A 67 1.73 -1.09 -22.72
C GLU A 67 1.67 -1.61 -21.27
N GLU A 68 1.54 -0.72 -20.29
CA GLU A 68 1.41 -1.05 -18.87
C GLU A 68 0.24 -0.27 -18.26
N GLU A 69 -0.62 -0.97 -17.50
CA GLU A 69 -1.78 -0.35 -16.86
C GLU A 69 -1.33 0.62 -15.76
N LEU A 70 -1.57 1.92 -15.97
CA LEU A 70 -1.24 2.97 -15.01
C LEU A 70 -2.19 2.91 -13.79
N LYS A 71 -1.68 2.41 -12.66
CA LYS A 71 -2.42 2.29 -11.40
C LYS A 71 -2.23 3.50 -10.50
N SER A 72 -1.02 4.07 -10.45
CA SER A 72 -0.75 5.22 -9.60
C SER A 72 0.13 6.27 -10.26
N PHE A 73 -0.21 7.54 -10.07
CA PHE A 73 0.65 8.64 -10.48
C PHE A 73 0.54 9.81 -9.51
N LEU A 74 1.63 10.55 -9.40
CA LEU A 74 1.66 11.77 -8.60
C LEU A 74 1.47 13.00 -9.48
N VAL A 75 0.86 14.03 -8.88
CA VAL A 75 0.75 15.35 -9.47
C VAL A 75 1.62 16.30 -8.65
N THR A 76 2.62 16.89 -9.30
CA THR A 76 3.51 17.89 -8.69
C THR A 76 3.72 19.08 -9.63
N SER A 77 4.51 20.06 -9.19
CA SER A 77 4.79 21.28 -9.93
C SER A 77 6.15 21.82 -9.51
N SER A 78 6.66 22.82 -10.21
CA SER A 78 7.92 23.45 -9.85
C SER A 78 7.79 24.28 -8.56
N VAL A 79 6.76 25.12 -8.47
CA VAL A 79 6.54 26.09 -7.38
C VAL A 79 5.09 26.12 -6.93
N GLU A 80 4.81 26.89 -5.87
CA GLU A 80 3.46 27.07 -5.35
C GLU A 80 2.53 27.76 -6.37
N GLN A 81 1.22 27.52 -6.24
CA GLN A 81 0.17 28.19 -7.03
C GLN A 81 0.23 27.97 -8.56
N GLU A 82 0.74 26.83 -9.00
CA GLU A 82 0.69 26.43 -10.42
C GLU A 82 -0.61 25.72 -10.82
N GLY A 83 -1.44 25.38 -9.84
CA GLY A 83 -2.77 24.78 -10.05
C GLY A 83 -2.83 23.26 -9.97
N LYS A 84 -1.82 22.60 -9.38
CA LYS A 84 -1.79 21.16 -9.08
C LYS A 84 -3.11 20.61 -8.57
N SER A 85 -3.57 21.10 -7.42
CA SER A 85 -4.77 20.62 -6.75
C SER A 85 -6.03 20.80 -7.63
N THR A 86 -6.12 21.89 -8.41
CA THR A 86 -7.19 22.08 -9.40
C THR A 86 -7.11 21.04 -10.52
N THR A 87 -5.91 20.76 -11.02
CA THR A 87 -5.69 19.72 -12.06
C THR A 87 -6.03 18.33 -11.53
N VAL A 88 -5.58 17.97 -10.31
CA VAL A 88 -5.89 16.69 -9.64
C VAL A 88 -7.40 16.46 -9.59
N VAL A 89 -8.12 17.43 -9.04
CA VAL A 89 -9.56 17.37 -8.79
C VAL A 89 -10.35 17.18 -10.09
N ASN A 90 -10.05 17.96 -11.11
CA ASN A 90 -10.76 17.90 -12.39
C ASN A 90 -10.39 16.65 -13.20
N LEU A 91 -9.11 16.26 -13.22
CA LEU A 91 -8.66 15.04 -13.88
C LEU A 91 -9.33 13.82 -13.24
N ALA A 92 -9.29 13.72 -11.91
CA ALA A 92 -9.94 12.65 -11.16
C ALA A 92 -11.44 12.54 -11.46
N HIS A 93 -12.13 13.69 -11.53
CA HIS A 93 -13.54 13.73 -11.90
C HIS A 93 -13.79 13.16 -13.30
N THR A 94 -13.01 13.59 -14.30
CA THR A 94 -13.18 13.10 -15.68
C THR A 94 -12.83 11.62 -15.86
N MET A 95 -11.89 11.10 -15.08
CA MET A 95 -11.57 9.67 -15.01
C MET A 95 -12.70 8.88 -14.35
N ALA A 96 -13.26 9.38 -13.24
CA ALA A 96 -14.37 8.73 -12.55
C ALA A 96 -15.65 8.70 -13.40
N GLN A 97 -15.94 9.80 -14.12
CA GLN A 97 -17.03 9.85 -15.11
C GLN A 97 -16.86 8.86 -16.27
N ALA A 98 -15.62 8.46 -16.58
CA ALA A 98 -15.33 7.44 -17.59
C ALA A 98 -15.54 6.01 -17.07
N GLY A 99 -15.88 5.83 -15.79
CA GLY A 99 -16.14 4.54 -15.17
C GLY A 99 -15.04 4.05 -14.21
N ASN A 100 -13.87 4.69 -14.19
CA ASN A 100 -12.76 4.27 -13.32
C ASN A 100 -13.11 4.52 -11.84
N SER A 101 -12.76 3.58 -10.97
CA SER A 101 -12.69 3.86 -9.53
C SER A 101 -11.41 4.64 -9.21
N VAL A 102 -11.56 5.91 -8.82
CA VAL A 102 -10.46 6.85 -8.64
C VAL A 102 -10.34 7.24 -7.16
N LEU A 103 -9.14 7.10 -6.59
CA LEU A 103 -8.82 7.65 -5.28
C LEU A 103 -7.83 8.82 -5.42
N ILE A 104 -8.23 9.99 -4.93
CA ILE A 104 -7.31 11.09 -4.70
C ILE A 104 -6.68 10.93 -3.32
N VAL A 105 -5.36 10.98 -3.21
CA VAL A 105 -4.63 10.99 -1.94
C VAL A 105 -3.96 12.34 -1.75
N GLU A 106 -4.26 13.04 -0.66
CA GLU A 106 -3.58 14.29 -0.34
C GLU A 106 -2.31 14.06 0.48
N ALA A 107 -1.18 13.98 -0.23
CA ALA A 107 0.17 13.84 0.32
C ALA A 107 0.93 15.17 0.44
N ASP A 108 0.30 16.32 0.17
CA ASP A 108 0.80 17.63 0.65
C ASP A 108 0.50 17.79 2.13
N LEU A 109 1.33 17.15 2.96
CA LEU A 109 1.23 17.20 4.41
C LEU A 109 1.64 18.55 5.00
N ARG A 110 2.14 19.50 4.18
CA ARG A 110 2.65 20.79 4.63
C ARG A 110 1.60 21.89 4.49
N LYS A 111 0.92 21.93 3.34
CA LYS A 111 -0.10 22.93 3.00
C LYS A 111 -1.28 22.26 2.29
N PRO A 112 -2.01 21.34 2.96
CA PRO A 112 -3.12 20.62 2.33
C PRO A 112 -4.23 21.59 1.91
N LYS A 113 -4.72 21.43 0.68
CA LYS A 113 -5.78 22.27 0.08
C LYS A 113 -7.04 21.48 -0.26
N LEU A 114 -6.90 20.23 -0.69
CA LEU A 114 -8.03 19.40 -1.09
C LEU A 114 -8.92 19.01 0.09
N ARG A 115 -8.33 18.91 1.29
CA ARG A 115 -9.06 18.74 2.55
C ARG A 115 -10.14 19.80 2.73
N GLU A 116 -9.87 21.06 2.42
CA GLU A 116 -10.86 22.13 2.55
C GLU A 116 -12.04 21.96 1.59
N LEU A 117 -11.80 21.33 0.43
CA LEU A 117 -12.80 21.12 -0.62
C LEU A 117 -13.69 19.89 -0.35
N PHE A 118 -13.08 18.77 0.05
CA PHE A 118 -13.80 17.50 0.19
C PHE A 118 -14.10 17.12 1.63
N ALA A 119 -13.34 17.61 2.61
CA ALA A 119 -13.35 17.07 3.98
C ALA A 119 -13.02 18.11 5.07
N PRO A 120 -13.65 19.31 5.08
CA PRO A 120 -13.24 20.40 5.96
C PRO A 120 -13.34 20.06 7.46
N GLN A 121 -14.21 19.11 7.81
CA GLN A 121 -14.42 18.68 9.20
C GLN A 121 -13.67 17.37 9.56
N SER A 122 -13.02 16.72 8.60
CA SER A 122 -12.31 15.46 8.89
C SER A 122 -10.97 15.76 9.56
N SER A 123 -10.72 15.16 10.72
CA SER A 123 -9.42 15.16 11.39
C SER A 123 -8.60 13.89 11.14
N LYS A 124 -9.19 12.91 10.46
CA LYS A 124 -8.60 11.60 10.17
C LYS A 124 -8.16 11.52 8.72
N GLY A 125 -7.00 10.95 8.43
CA GLY A 125 -6.54 10.76 7.06
C GLY A 125 -5.26 9.95 6.93
N LEU A 126 -4.48 10.25 5.89
CA LEU A 126 -3.22 9.61 5.54
C LEU A 126 -2.28 9.49 6.74
N SER A 127 -2.05 10.58 7.48
CA SER A 127 -1.18 10.58 8.65
C SER A 127 -1.62 9.58 9.72
N ASP A 128 -2.93 9.46 9.99
CA ASP A 128 -3.47 8.50 10.96
C ASP A 128 -3.29 7.05 10.51
N ILE A 129 -3.47 6.78 9.22
CA ILE A 129 -3.22 5.43 8.68
C ILE A 129 -1.76 5.05 8.92
N LEU A 130 -0.83 5.93 8.53
CA LEU A 130 0.60 5.63 8.58
C LEU A 130 1.13 5.53 10.01
N THR A 131 0.63 6.31 10.96
CA THR A 131 1.18 6.34 12.33
C THR A 131 0.37 5.56 13.38
N ARG A 132 -0.91 5.30 13.14
CA ARG A 132 -1.80 4.63 14.12
C ARG A 132 -2.30 3.28 13.62
N THR A 133 -2.64 3.17 12.33
CA THR A 133 -3.19 1.92 11.78
C THR A 133 -2.08 0.94 11.44
N LEU A 134 -1.12 1.34 10.61
CA LEU A 134 -0.05 0.45 10.12
C LEU A 134 1.08 0.19 11.11
N ILE A 135 1.08 0.91 12.24
CA ILE A 135 2.02 0.75 13.36
C ILE A 135 1.25 0.39 14.66
N PHE A 136 0.05 -0.18 14.51
CA PHE A 136 -0.76 -0.59 15.65
C PHE A 136 0.04 -1.54 16.57
N ASP A 137 0.11 -1.24 17.87
CA ASP A 137 0.82 -2.05 18.85
C ASP A 137 0.01 -3.31 19.17
N ILE A 138 0.30 -4.39 18.44
CA ILE A 138 -0.30 -5.70 18.67
C ILE A 138 0.17 -6.26 20.01
N GLN A 139 -0.78 -6.52 20.92
CA GLN A 139 -0.55 -7.21 22.19
C GLN A 139 -1.38 -8.48 22.29
N SER A 140 -2.69 -8.38 22.06
CA SER A 140 -3.61 -9.52 21.98
C SER A 140 -4.90 -9.11 21.25
N GLY A 141 -5.70 -10.09 20.84
CA GLY A 141 -6.97 -9.83 20.17
C GLY A 141 -7.62 -11.06 19.56
N SER A 142 -8.74 -10.83 18.87
CA SER A 142 -9.56 -11.88 18.27
C SER A 142 -9.17 -12.15 16.82
N LEU A 143 -9.07 -13.44 16.46
CA LEU A 143 -8.86 -13.88 15.07
C LEU A 143 -10.13 -13.76 14.20
N LYS A 144 -11.26 -13.30 14.77
CA LYS A 144 -12.41 -12.83 13.99
C LYS A 144 -12.18 -11.43 13.41
N GLU A 145 -11.35 -10.62 14.07
CA GLU A 145 -11.08 -9.24 13.66
C GLU A 145 -9.81 -9.12 12.84
N PHE A 146 -8.80 -9.94 13.15
CA PHE A 146 -7.50 -9.96 12.48
C PHE A 146 -7.30 -11.28 11.75
N SER A 147 -6.88 -11.20 10.49
CA SER A 147 -6.30 -12.33 9.78
C SER A 147 -4.84 -12.56 10.20
N LEU A 148 -4.28 -13.72 9.85
CA LEU A 148 -2.83 -13.95 10.00
C LEU A 148 -2.02 -12.93 9.18
N SER A 149 -2.53 -12.56 8.00
CA SER A 149 -1.94 -11.58 7.08
C SER A 149 -1.90 -10.18 7.67
N ASP A 150 -2.96 -9.75 8.37
CA ASP A 150 -2.97 -8.50 9.15
C ASP A 150 -1.85 -8.51 10.19
N LEU A 151 -1.77 -9.59 10.98
CA LEU A 151 -0.78 -9.71 12.06
C LEU A 151 0.65 -9.70 11.51
N PHE A 152 0.90 -10.45 10.43
CA PHE A 152 2.20 -10.48 9.76
C PHE A 152 2.60 -9.11 9.24
N MET A 153 1.69 -8.40 8.59
CA MET A 153 1.97 -7.06 8.07
C MET A 153 2.29 -6.07 9.20
N LEU A 154 1.45 -6.02 10.24
CA LEU A 154 1.62 -5.09 11.35
C LEU A 154 2.91 -5.37 12.14
N LEU A 155 3.24 -6.64 12.39
CA LEU A 155 4.50 -7.03 13.07
C LEU A 155 5.73 -6.73 12.20
N SER A 156 5.62 -6.92 10.88
CA SER A 156 6.67 -6.61 9.91
C SER A 156 6.95 -5.10 9.82
N LEU A 157 5.91 -4.28 9.60
CA LEU A 157 6.02 -2.83 9.49
C LEU A 157 6.53 -2.18 10.79
N SER A 158 6.17 -2.74 11.95
CA SER A 158 6.65 -2.27 13.25
C SER A 158 7.94 -2.95 13.72
N LYS A 159 8.58 -3.77 12.89
CA LYS A 159 9.86 -4.46 13.12
C LYS A 159 9.92 -5.18 14.48
N ARG A 160 8.85 -5.87 14.87
CA ARG A 160 8.72 -6.49 16.20
C ARG A 160 9.54 -7.77 16.33
N THR A 161 10.02 -8.02 17.55
CA THR A 161 10.74 -9.24 17.91
C THR A 161 10.02 -9.92 19.06
N GLY A 162 9.65 -11.18 18.90
CA GLY A 162 8.81 -11.87 19.88
C GLY A 162 8.15 -13.14 19.32
N ILE A 163 7.18 -13.67 20.06
CA ILE A 163 6.36 -14.80 19.67
C ILE A 163 4.92 -14.33 19.49
N LEU A 164 4.35 -14.62 18.32
CA LEU A 164 2.92 -14.54 18.10
C LEU A 164 2.30 -15.90 18.44
N HIS A 165 1.53 -15.94 19.53
CA HIS A 165 0.75 -17.08 19.95
C HIS A 165 -0.63 -17.03 19.29
N LEU A 166 -1.03 -18.12 18.65
CA LEU A 166 -2.33 -18.26 18.00
C LEU A 166 -3.05 -19.46 18.61
N THR A 167 -4.31 -19.27 19.03
CA THR A 167 -5.14 -20.35 19.55
C THR A 167 -6.52 -20.33 18.88
N SER A 168 -6.92 -21.46 18.32
CA SER A 168 -8.26 -21.65 17.73
C SER A 168 -8.77 -23.06 18.01
N LYS A 169 -9.94 -23.18 18.63
CA LYS A 169 -10.51 -24.47 19.07
C LYS A 169 -9.48 -25.27 19.89
N ASN A 170 -9.02 -26.41 19.36
CA ASN A 170 -8.02 -27.27 19.99
C ASN A 170 -6.62 -27.10 19.40
N GLU A 171 -6.44 -26.15 18.47
CA GLU A 171 -5.18 -25.93 17.78
C GLU A 171 -4.43 -24.71 18.36
N LYS A 172 -3.12 -24.87 18.52
CA LYS A 172 -2.21 -23.83 19.00
C LYS A 172 -0.97 -23.75 18.12
N VAL A 173 -0.67 -22.56 17.63
CA VAL A 173 0.50 -22.31 16.77
C VAL A 173 1.23 -21.08 17.27
N ASP A 174 2.55 -21.21 17.44
CA ASP A 174 3.45 -20.12 17.77
C ASP A 174 4.26 -19.74 16.53
N ILE A 175 4.40 -18.44 16.26
CA ILE A 175 5.20 -17.91 15.16
C ILE A 175 6.21 -16.92 15.72
N PHE A 176 7.48 -17.16 15.45
CA PHE A 176 8.59 -16.38 15.99
C PHE A 176 8.94 -15.27 15.01
N PHE A 177 9.06 -14.05 15.51
CA PHE A 177 9.46 -12.88 14.75
C PHE A 177 10.78 -12.31 15.25
N ILE A 178 11.66 -11.92 14.33
CA ILE A 178 12.88 -11.17 14.60
C ILE A 178 12.88 -9.93 13.70
N ARG A 179 12.84 -8.75 14.31
CA ARG A 179 12.82 -7.46 13.60
C ARG A 179 11.73 -7.39 12.52
N GLY A 180 10.56 -7.98 12.80
CA GLY A 180 9.41 -8.04 11.91
C GLY A 180 9.44 -9.17 10.87
N VAL A 181 10.52 -9.93 10.80
CA VAL A 181 10.63 -11.08 9.89
C VAL A 181 10.17 -12.34 10.64
N PRO A 182 9.22 -13.13 10.11
CA PRO A 182 8.89 -14.42 10.68
C PRO A 182 10.04 -15.40 10.41
N GLU A 183 10.43 -16.16 11.43
CA GLU A 183 11.65 -16.97 11.42
C GLU A 183 11.39 -18.45 11.72
N ASN A 184 10.33 -18.74 12.48
CA ASN A 184 9.96 -20.11 12.80
C ASN A 184 8.46 -20.24 13.07
N VAL A 185 7.91 -21.42 12.80
CA VAL A 185 6.53 -21.80 13.13
C VAL A 185 6.55 -23.08 13.95
N ASN A 186 5.95 -23.02 15.14
CA ASN A 186 5.79 -24.14 16.04
C ASN A 186 4.31 -24.47 16.22
N TRP A 187 3.84 -25.51 15.54
CA TRP A 187 2.50 -26.06 15.74
C TRP A 187 2.49 -26.92 17.01
N ILE A 188 2.10 -26.33 18.14
CA ILE A 188 2.21 -26.93 19.49
C ILE A 188 1.35 -28.19 19.60
N THR A 189 0.12 -28.14 19.07
CA THR A 189 -0.88 -29.21 19.16
C THR A 189 -0.76 -30.21 18.00
N ARG A 190 0.35 -30.20 17.27
CA ARG A 190 0.60 -31.08 16.13
C ARG A 190 0.40 -32.57 16.51
N PRO A 191 -0.45 -33.31 15.76
CA PRO A 191 -0.66 -34.75 15.94
C PRO A 191 0.65 -35.53 15.85
N LYS A 192 0.75 -36.65 16.60
CA LYS A 192 1.99 -37.45 16.67
C LYS A 192 2.45 -37.93 15.30
N GLU A 193 1.51 -38.24 14.41
CA GLU A 193 1.72 -38.77 13.06
C GLU A 193 2.38 -37.73 12.15
N LYS A 194 2.17 -36.45 12.44
CA LYS A 194 2.67 -35.30 11.67
C LYS A 194 3.96 -34.71 12.23
N LYS A 195 4.46 -35.21 13.37
CA LYS A 195 5.71 -34.73 13.97
C LYS A 195 6.90 -35.06 13.08
N LEU A 196 7.89 -34.17 13.05
CA LEU A 196 9.08 -34.30 12.23
C LEU A 196 9.78 -35.66 12.37
N ALA A 197 9.95 -36.16 13.60
CA ALA A 197 10.54 -37.48 13.84
C ALA A 197 9.73 -38.61 13.17
N THR A 198 8.39 -38.56 13.24
CA THR A 198 7.52 -39.54 12.60
C THR A 198 7.57 -39.43 11.07
N LEU A 199 7.64 -38.22 10.52
CA LEU A 199 7.81 -38.01 9.08
C LEU A 199 9.12 -38.62 8.56
N LEU A 200 10.21 -38.47 9.32
CA LEU A 200 11.52 -39.06 8.99
C LEU A 200 11.50 -40.60 9.09
N VAL A 201 10.76 -41.17 10.04
CA VAL A 201 10.56 -42.63 10.12
C VAL A 201 9.74 -43.14 8.94
N ASN A 202 8.61 -42.47 8.62
CA ASN A 202 7.72 -42.87 7.53
C ASN A 202 8.39 -42.76 6.15
N SER A 203 9.31 -41.81 5.98
CA SER A 203 10.13 -41.67 4.77
C SER A 203 11.35 -42.58 4.73
N LYS A 204 11.50 -43.48 5.72
CA LYS A 204 12.61 -44.43 5.85
C LYS A 204 13.99 -43.76 6.02
N VAL A 205 14.03 -42.49 6.40
CA VAL A 205 15.26 -41.77 6.72
C VAL A 205 15.78 -42.19 8.10
N LEU A 206 14.88 -42.49 9.04
CA LEU A 206 15.21 -42.99 10.38
C LEU A 206 14.50 -44.31 10.67
N THR A 207 15.10 -45.16 11.48
CA THR A 207 14.38 -46.23 12.19
C THR A 207 13.69 -45.68 13.44
N THR A 208 12.67 -46.41 13.94
CA THR A 208 11.96 -46.04 15.18
C THR A 208 12.92 -45.91 16.37
N GLU A 209 13.93 -46.77 16.46
CA GLU A 209 14.92 -46.72 17.54
C GLU A 209 15.87 -45.52 17.41
N GLN A 210 16.33 -45.21 16.19
CA GLN A 210 17.09 -43.98 15.94
C GLN A 210 16.30 -42.73 16.30
N ALA A 211 15.02 -42.66 15.92
CA ALA A 211 14.15 -41.52 16.24
C ALA A 211 14.00 -41.33 17.76
N LYS A 212 13.80 -42.41 18.53
CA LYS A 212 13.76 -42.35 20.01
C LYS A 212 15.07 -41.81 20.58
N HIS A 213 16.20 -42.33 20.12
CA HIS A 213 17.52 -41.93 20.60
C HIS A 213 17.82 -40.44 20.32
N VAL A 214 17.52 -39.97 19.11
CA VAL A 214 17.68 -38.55 18.74
C VAL A 214 16.77 -37.65 19.59
N LEU A 215 15.51 -38.03 19.82
CA LEU A 215 14.59 -37.25 20.64
C LEU A 215 15.07 -37.12 22.10
N ILE A 216 15.60 -38.19 22.68
CA ILE A 216 16.19 -38.15 24.03
C ILE A 216 17.39 -37.21 24.06
N LYS A 217 18.30 -37.30 23.08
CA LYS A 217 19.48 -36.43 23.00
C LYS A 217 19.09 -34.95 22.83
N ALA A 218 18.14 -34.65 21.95
CA ALA A 218 17.63 -33.29 21.75
C ALA A 218 17.04 -32.72 23.04
N ARG A 219 16.27 -33.52 23.78
CA ARG A 219 15.70 -33.10 25.07
C ARG A 219 16.76 -32.86 26.14
N ASN A 220 17.76 -33.74 26.25
CA ASN A 220 18.81 -33.64 27.26
C ASN A 220 19.78 -32.47 26.99
N THR A 221 20.03 -32.16 25.72
CA THR A 221 20.97 -31.10 25.32
C THR A 221 20.28 -29.74 25.11
N GLY A 222 18.95 -29.70 24.99
CA GLY A 222 18.20 -28.51 24.60
C GLY A 222 18.37 -28.12 23.12
N GLN A 223 19.10 -28.92 22.33
CA GLN A 223 19.34 -28.63 20.93
C GLN A 223 18.11 -28.90 20.06
N LYS A 224 17.95 -28.13 18.97
CA LYS A 224 16.89 -28.36 17.99
C LYS A 224 17.07 -29.73 17.33
N LEU A 225 15.96 -30.44 17.10
CA LEU A 225 15.95 -31.80 16.56
C LEU A 225 16.73 -31.93 15.23
N GLY A 226 16.53 -30.98 14.30
CA GLY A 226 17.25 -30.97 13.02
C GLY A 226 18.76 -30.89 13.17
N PHE A 227 19.26 -30.10 14.13
CA PHE A 227 20.70 -29.98 14.40
C PHE A 227 21.28 -31.29 14.95
N VAL A 228 20.56 -31.94 15.87
CA VAL A 228 20.97 -33.25 16.41
C VAL A 228 21.02 -34.31 15.31
N LEU A 229 20.05 -34.31 14.39
CA LEU A 229 19.98 -35.24 13.26
C LEU A 229 21.18 -35.09 12.31
N ILE A 230 21.52 -33.85 11.96
CA ILE A 230 22.66 -33.54 11.07
C ILE A 230 23.98 -33.93 11.75
N ASN A 231 24.19 -33.51 13.00
CA ASN A 231 25.44 -33.80 13.72
C ASN A 231 25.65 -35.28 14.01
N MET A 232 24.57 -36.05 14.12
CA MET A 232 24.67 -37.51 14.27
C MET A 232 24.85 -38.24 12.93
N GLY A 233 24.88 -37.52 11.81
CA GLY A 233 25.06 -38.08 10.48
C GLY A 233 23.84 -38.84 9.95
N PHE A 234 22.66 -38.67 10.56
CA PHE A 234 21.45 -39.37 10.14
C PHE A 234 20.77 -38.73 8.92
N VAL A 235 20.94 -37.42 8.74
CA VAL A 235 20.32 -36.66 7.63
C VAL A 235 21.31 -35.62 7.13
N LYS A 236 21.44 -35.47 5.81
CA LYS A 236 22.22 -34.37 5.23
C LYS A 236 21.46 -33.05 5.37
N GLU A 237 22.20 -31.95 5.32
CA GLU A 237 21.65 -30.61 5.48
C GLU A 237 20.57 -30.29 4.43
N ASP A 238 20.83 -30.58 3.15
CA ASP A 238 19.89 -30.35 2.04
C ASP A 238 18.60 -31.18 2.17
N ASP A 239 18.74 -32.47 2.50
CA ASP A 239 17.60 -33.36 2.70
C ASP A 239 16.74 -32.89 3.88
N MET A 240 17.38 -32.43 4.95
CA MET A 240 16.72 -31.90 6.15
C MET A 240 15.93 -30.62 5.84
N ALA A 241 16.45 -29.74 4.96
CA ALA A 241 15.77 -28.52 4.56
C ALA A 241 14.38 -28.81 3.95
N GLY A 242 14.27 -29.85 3.11
CA GLY A 242 13.00 -30.28 2.53
C GLY A 242 11.97 -30.71 3.58
N PHE A 243 12.39 -31.52 4.57
CA PHE A 243 11.50 -31.92 5.66
C PHE A 243 11.10 -30.76 6.57
N ILE A 244 12.02 -29.85 6.87
CA ILE A 244 11.71 -28.64 7.66
C ILE A 244 10.73 -27.76 6.89
N ALA A 245 10.89 -27.60 5.58
CA ALA A 245 9.99 -26.81 4.73
C ALA A 245 8.57 -27.38 4.76
N LEU A 246 8.40 -28.68 4.51
CA LEU A 246 7.10 -29.36 4.56
C LEU A 246 6.44 -29.22 5.94
N HIS A 247 7.21 -29.48 7.01
CA HIS A 247 6.74 -29.35 8.38
C HIS A 247 6.30 -27.91 8.69
N THR A 248 7.07 -26.91 8.25
CA THR A 248 6.77 -25.48 8.44
C THR A 248 5.53 -25.05 7.66
N ILE A 249 5.45 -25.41 6.38
CA ILE A 249 4.29 -25.12 5.52
C ILE A 249 3.00 -25.69 6.14
N GLU A 250 3.05 -26.91 6.67
CA GLU A 250 1.87 -27.50 7.30
C GLU A 250 1.42 -26.70 8.55
N GLY A 251 2.37 -26.27 9.39
CA GLY A 251 2.06 -25.41 10.54
C GLY A 251 1.46 -24.06 10.11
N LEU A 252 2.01 -23.46 9.05
CA LEU A 252 1.49 -22.22 8.47
C LEU A 252 0.07 -22.40 7.90
N ARG A 253 -0.20 -23.50 7.20
CA ARG A 253 -1.54 -23.81 6.68
C ARG A 253 -2.57 -23.92 7.79
N ILE A 254 -2.22 -24.55 8.91
CA ILE A 254 -3.12 -24.63 10.08
C ILE A 254 -3.39 -23.23 10.62
N ALA A 255 -2.35 -22.40 10.81
CA ALA A 255 -2.51 -21.03 11.28
C ALA A 255 -3.36 -20.16 10.32
N LEU A 256 -3.16 -20.30 9.01
CA LEU A 256 -3.92 -19.59 7.96
C LEU A 256 -5.41 -19.97 7.95
N GLN A 257 -5.76 -21.18 8.39
CA GLN A 257 -7.15 -21.64 8.50
C GLN A 257 -7.88 -21.07 9.72
N PHE A 258 -7.19 -20.42 10.65
CA PHE A 258 -7.85 -19.85 11.83
C PHE A 258 -8.70 -18.63 11.43
N LYS A 259 -10.03 -18.81 11.45
CA LYS A 259 -11.02 -17.73 11.24
C LYS A 259 -11.68 -17.25 12.53
N GLU A 260 -11.43 -17.96 13.63
CA GLU A 260 -11.92 -17.64 14.97
C GLU A 260 -10.83 -17.99 16.00
N GLY A 261 -10.95 -17.49 17.22
CA GLY A 261 -9.98 -17.73 18.29
C GLY A 261 -9.32 -16.45 18.78
N GLN A 262 -8.17 -16.60 19.44
CA GLN A 262 -7.44 -15.49 20.06
C GLN A 262 -5.97 -15.54 19.67
N PHE A 263 -5.33 -14.38 19.66
CA PHE A 263 -3.89 -14.26 19.57
C PHE A 263 -3.33 -13.42 20.70
N SER A 264 -2.04 -13.61 21.00
CA SER A 264 -1.24 -12.72 21.83
C SER A 264 0.18 -12.61 21.30
N PHE A 265 0.85 -11.50 21.55
CA PHE A 265 2.23 -11.27 21.15
C PHE A 265 3.12 -11.02 22.37
N GLU A 266 4.05 -11.95 22.62
CA GLU A 266 5.03 -11.87 23.70
C GLU A 266 6.36 -11.32 23.15
N LYS A 267 6.85 -10.20 23.70
CA LYS A 267 8.12 -9.58 23.29
C LYS A 267 9.31 -10.33 23.90
N PHE A 268 10.37 -10.55 23.12
CA PHE A 268 11.65 -11.03 23.66
C PHE A 268 12.52 -9.88 24.16
N SER A 269 13.17 -10.07 25.32
CA SER A 269 14.38 -9.32 25.67
C SER A 269 15.57 -9.93 24.91
N GLY A 270 16.41 -9.10 24.30
CA GLY A 270 17.35 -9.47 23.23
C GLY A 270 18.45 -10.51 23.53
N SER A 271 18.47 -11.13 24.71
CA SER A 271 19.46 -12.13 25.13
C SER A 271 19.12 -13.58 24.77
N ARG A 272 17.92 -13.88 24.24
CA ARG A 272 17.49 -15.25 23.89
C ARG A 272 17.63 -15.64 22.41
N ILE A 273 18.16 -14.77 21.56
CA ILE A 273 18.23 -15.03 20.13
C ILE A 273 19.64 -15.50 19.78
N GLU A 274 19.97 -16.72 20.19
CA GLU A 274 20.99 -17.47 19.45
C GLU A 274 20.36 -17.80 18.09
N LYS A 275 20.79 -17.07 17.05
CA LYS A 275 20.53 -17.52 15.69
C LYS A 275 21.11 -18.93 15.60
N PRO A 276 20.30 -19.95 15.27
CA PRO A 276 20.88 -21.25 14.95
C PRO A 276 21.90 -21.02 13.83
N SER A 277 23.03 -21.71 13.87
CA SER A 277 24.03 -21.71 12.79
C SER A 277 23.44 -22.16 11.45
N PHE A 278 22.24 -22.75 11.47
CA PHE A 278 21.49 -23.25 10.33
C PHE A 278 20.13 -22.53 10.19
N GLN A 279 19.97 -21.71 9.16
CA GLN A 279 18.69 -21.11 8.72
C GLN A 279 18.41 -21.52 7.26
N PRO A 280 17.93 -22.74 6.99
CA PRO A 280 17.84 -23.25 5.62
C PRO A 280 16.74 -22.60 4.76
N LEU A 281 15.84 -21.81 5.35
CA LEU A 281 14.56 -21.48 4.71
C LEU A 281 14.14 -20.04 5.00
N ASP A 282 13.73 -19.32 3.95
CA ASP A 282 13.01 -18.05 4.09
C ASP A 282 11.53 -18.36 4.38
N LEU A 283 11.09 -18.08 5.60
CA LEU A 283 9.73 -18.36 6.03
C LEU A 283 8.71 -17.51 5.28
N ASN A 284 9.07 -16.33 4.77
CA ASN A 284 8.15 -15.55 3.95
C ASN A 284 7.88 -16.22 2.60
N ASP A 285 8.88 -16.88 2.02
CA ASP A 285 8.70 -17.66 0.79
C ASP A 285 7.85 -18.89 1.05
N LEU A 286 8.07 -19.58 2.19
CA LEU A 286 7.20 -20.68 2.61
C LEU A 286 5.78 -20.22 2.89
N TYR A 287 5.63 -19.04 3.49
CA TYR A 287 4.34 -18.40 3.72
C TYR A 287 3.61 -18.15 2.42
N ARG A 288 4.26 -17.51 1.42
CA ARG A 288 3.70 -17.37 0.05
C ARG A 288 3.25 -18.71 -0.54
N LYS A 289 4.10 -19.73 -0.45
CA LYS A 289 3.79 -21.10 -0.96
C LYS A 289 2.66 -21.78 -0.19
N SER A 290 2.37 -21.34 1.03
CA SER A 290 1.32 -21.90 1.87
C SER A 290 -0.06 -21.28 1.63
N LEU A 291 -0.11 -20.09 1.02
CA LEU A 291 -1.36 -19.41 0.69
C LEU A 291 -2.12 -20.17 -0.39
N ILE A 292 -3.45 -20.18 -0.27
CA ILE A 292 -4.36 -20.75 -1.26
C ILE A 292 -5.28 -19.63 -1.72
N GLY A 293 -5.02 -19.10 -2.92
CA GLY A 293 -5.76 -17.97 -3.45
C GLY A 293 -5.25 -16.62 -2.92
N GLU A 294 -6.16 -15.65 -2.84
CA GLU A 294 -5.84 -14.30 -2.40
C GLU A 294 -6.08 -14.13 -0.90
N GLU A 295 -5.34 -13.21 -0.29
CA GLU A 295 -5.38 -12.86 1.12
C GLU A 295 -6.22 -11.60 1.37
N GLU A 296 -6.96 -11.63 2.47
CA GLU A 296 -7.76 -10.53 2.98
C GLU A 296 -7.08 -9.93 4.22
N PHE A 297 -7.27 -8.63 4.42
CA PHE A 297 -6.72 -7.89 5.56
C PHE A 297 -7.87 -7.22 6.34
N PRO A 298 -8.82 -7.99 6.93
CA PRO A 298 -10.06 -7.46 7.48
C PRO A 298 -9.86 -6.30 8.47
N PHE A 299 -8.83 -6.36 9.32
CA PHE A 299 -8.56 -5.28 10.26
C PHE A 299 -8.04 -4.03 9.54
N ILE A 300 -6.96 -4.17 8.76
CA ILE A 300 -6.32 -3.04 8.09
C ILE A 300 -7.25 -2.44 7.03
N GLU A 301 -7.96 -3.27 6.27
CA GLU A 301 -8.91 -2.82 5.25
C GLU A 301 -10.02 -1.99 5.85
N LYS A 302 -10.64 -2.49 6.94
CA LYS A 302 -11.68 -1.76 7.65
C LYS A 302 -11.17 -0.43 8.19
N LYS A 303 -9.94 -0.41 8.75
CA LYS A 303 -9.33 0.81 9.27
C LYS A 303 -9.00 1.80 8.16
N ILE A 304 -8.38 1.40 7.07
CA ILE A 304 -8.08 2.30 5.94
C ILE A 304 -9.38 2.80 5.31
N ALA A 305 -10.37 1.93 5.07
CA ALA A 305 -11.65 2.30 4.49
C ALA A 305 -12.38 3.38 5.31
N SER A 306 -12.28 3.34 6.64
CA SER A 306 -12.89 4.36 7.51
C SER A 306 -12.22 5.75 7.45
N HIS A 307 -11.11 5.89 6.71
CA HIS A 307 -10.43 7.17 6.47
C HIS A 307 -10.61 7.67 5.04
N ILE A 308 -11.27 6.88 4.17
CA ILE A 308 -11.56 7.25 2.78
C ILE A 308 -12.97 7.81 2.70
N ILE A 309 -13.08 8.98 2.09
CA ILE A 309 -14.33 9.71 1.94
C ILE A 309 -14.87 9.49 0.53
N LYS A 310 -16.16 9.18 0.43
CA LYS A 310 -16.86 9.13 -0.86
C LYS A 310 -17.24 10.55 -1.26
N THR A 311 -16.82 10.99 -2.44
CA THR A 311 -17.19 12.32 -2.95
C THR A 311 -18.61 12.29 -3.55
N PRO A 312 -19.23 13.46 -3.82
CA PRO A 312 -20.50 13.51 -4.56
C PRO A 312 -20.41 12.96 -6.00
N THR A 313 -19.20 12.84 -6.56
CA THR A 313 -19.00 12.22 -7.88
C THR A 313 -18.95 10.71 -7.73
N ASN A 314 -19.76 9.99 -8.49
CA ASN A 314 -19.73 8.52 -8.52
C ASN A 314 -18.33 8.02 -8.90
N ASN A 315 -17.89 6.92 -8.26
CA ASN A 315 -16.57 6.32 -8.43
C ASN A 315 -15.37 7.19 -8.04
N LEU A 316 -15.58 8.37 -7.44
CA LEU A 316 -14.50 9.24 -6.97
C LEU A 316 -14.44 9.26 -5.43
N PHE A 317 -13.26 8.97 -4.92
CA PHE A 317 -12.95 8.86 -3.50
C PHE A 317 -11.79 9.79 -3.13
N PHE A 318 -11.72 10.14 -1.85
CA PHE A 318 -10.71 11.05 -1.33
C PHE A 318 -10.14 10.54 -0.01
N LEU A 319 -8.81 10.43 0.06
CA LEU A 319 -8.07 10.22 1.29
C LEU A 319 -7.44 11.57 1.71
N PRO A 320 -8.02 12.27 2.70
CA PRO A 320 -7.45 13.51 3.22
C PRO A 320 -6.11 13.27 3.91
N THR A 321 -5.36 14.34 4.15
CA THR A 321 -4.12 14.31 4.94
C THR A 321 -4.30 13.80 6.37
N GLY A 322 -5.38 14.18 7.06
CA GLY A 322 -5.53 13.98 8.51
C GLY A 322 -4.82 15.07 9.31
N TYR A 323 -4.22 14.73 10.45
CA TYR A 323 -3.38 15.66 11.19
C TYR A 323 -2.07 15.97 10.44
N ILE A 324 -1.53 17.18 10.62
CA ILE A 324 -0.24 17.57 10.04
C ILE A 324 0.88 17.00 10.93
N PRO A 325 1.70 16.06 10.44
CA PRO A 325 2.78 15.48 11.23
C PRO A 325 3.98 16.44 11.33
N PRO A 326 4.81 16.34 12.38
CA PRO A 326 6.00 17.17 12.52
C PRO A 326 7.10 16.82 11.51
N ASN A 327 7.06 15.60 10.97
CA ASN A 327 8.08 15.02 10.08
C ASN A 327 7.46 14.42 8.79
N PRO A 328 6.91 15.25 7.87
CA PRO A 328 6.26 14.79 6.64
C PRO A 328 7.13 13.90 5.75
N THR A 329 8.36 14.33 5.49
CA THR A 329 9.29 13.69 4.56
C THR A 329 9.58 12.25 4.99
N GLU A 330 9.89 12.05 6.27
CA GLU A 330 10.17 10.75 6.86
C GLU A 330 8.94 9.83 6.78
N LEU A 331 7.77 10.38 7.07
CA LEU A 331 6.51 9.64 7.02
C LEU A 331 6.20 9.15 5.60
N LEU A 332 6.39 9.99 4.57
CA LEU A 332 6.16 9.64 3.17
C LEU A 332 7.24 8.69 2.61
N SER A 333 8.46 8.73 3.14
CA SER A 333 9.54 7.80 2.78
C SER A 333 9.43 6.41 3.45
N SER A 334 8.44 6.23 4.33
CA SER A 334 8.34 5.05 5.19
C SER A 334 7.88 3.79 4.45
N SER A 335 8.22 2.62 4.98
CA SER A 335 7.69 1.34 4.49
C SER A 335 6.16 1.27 4.57
N GLN A 336 5.57 1.98 5.54
CA GLN A 336 4.13 2.08 5.74
C GLN A 336 3.48 2.77 4.55
N MET A 337 4.05 3.88 4.06
CA MET A 337 3.54 4.59 2.88
C MET A 337 3.60 3.69 1.65
N SER A 338 4.72 3.00 1.46
CA SER A 338 4.91 2.11 0.32
C SER A 338 3.93 0.93 0.32
N SER A 339 3.70 0.32 1.49
CA SER A 339 2.67 -0.72 1.67
C SER A 339 1.25 -0.18 1.50
N LEU A 340 0.98 1.05 1.95
CA LEU A 340 -0.32 1.70 1.76
C LEU A 340 -0.62 1.93 0.27
N ILE A 341 0.32 2.47 -0.50
CA ILE A 341 0.17 2.64 -1.96
C ILE A 341 -0.17 1.29 -2.60
N THR A 342 0.62 0.26 -2.30
CA THR A 342 0.41 -1.09 -2.83
C THR A 342 -1.00 -1.63 -2.52
N LEU A 343 -1.48 -1.43 -1.29
CA LEU A 343 -2.83 -1.85 -0.89
C LEU A 343 -3.93 -1.08 -1.61
N LEU A 344 -3.74 0.22 -1.82
CA LEU A 344 -4.71 1.09 -2.49
C LEU A 344 -4.77 0.81 -4.00
N GLU A 345 -3.65 0.53 -4.65
CA GLU A 345 -3.57 0.13 -6.07
C GLU A 345 -4.33 -1.17 -6.37
N LYS A 346 -4.43 -2.08 -5.39
CA LYS A 346 -5.25 -3.30 -5.53
C LYS A 346 -6.74 -3.02 -5.42
N ARG A 347 -7.13 -1.89 -4.86
CA ARG A 347 -8.53 -1.52 -4.61
C ARG A 347 -9.12 -0.62 -5.68
N PHE A 348 -8.36 0.38 -6.11
CA PHE A 348 -8.81 1.40 -7.05
C PHE A 348 -8.18 1.17 -8.42
N ASP A 349 -8.90 1.51 -9.48
CA ASP A 349 -8.37 1.44 -10.83
C ASP A 349 -7.29 2.50 -11.05
N VAL A 350 -7.43 3.68 -10.40
CA VAL A 350 -6.47 4.79 -10.48
C VAL A 350 -6.27 5.47 -9.12
N LEU A 351 -5.02 5.67 -8.74
CA LEU A 351 -4.57 6.45 -7.58
C LEU A 351 -3.90 7.75 -8.05
N ILE A 352 -4.43 8.89 -7.64
CA ILE A 352 -3.86 10.22 -7.95
C ILE A 352 -3.34 10.84 -6.66
N ILE A 353 -2.03 11.02 -6.57
CA ILE A 353 -1.37 11.52 -5.35
C ILE A 353 -1.03 13.01 -5.52
N ASP A 354 -1.73 13.90 -4.81
CA ASP A 354 -1.39 15.34 -4.75
C ASP A 354 -0.21 15.55 -3.81
N THR A 355 0.82 16.25 -4.29
CA THR A 355 2.10 16.42 -3.57
C THR A 355 2.50 17.90 -3.54
N PRO A 356 3.38 18.33 -2.60
CA PRO A 356 3.88 19.70 -2.62
C PRO A 356 4.75 19.95 -3.87
N PRO A 357 5.00 21.22 -4.25
CA PRO A 357 5.92 21.51 -5.34
C PRO A 357 7.34 21.04 -5.04
N VAL A 358 8.08 20.68 -6.09
CA VAL A 358 9.43 20.09 -6.03
C VAL A 358 10.48 21.04 -5.47
N MET A 359 10.45 22.33 -5.85
CA MET A 359 11.48 23.27 -5.43
C MET A 359 11.50 23.57 -3.91
N PRO A 360 10.36 23.76 -3.23
CA PRO A 360 10.35 24.01 -1.79
C PRO A 360 10.39 22.74 -0.93
N ALA A 361 10.17 21.55 -1.48
CA ALA A 361 10.00 20.32 -0.69
C ALA A 361 10.42 19.06 -1.46
N SER A 362 11.11 18.14 -0.77
CA SER A 362 11.59 16.87 -1.35
C SER A 362 10.53 15.76 -1.37
N ASP A 363 9.37 15.98 -0.74
CA ASP A 363 8.30 15.00 -0.55
C ASP A 363 7.86 14.35 -1.88
N ALA A 364 7.66 15.16 -2.94
CA ALA A 364 7.30 14.65 -4.27
C ALA A 364 8.41 13.78 -4.89
N LEU A 365 9.68 14.14 -4.68
CA LEU A 365 10.83 13.39 -5.21
C LEU A 365 10.97 12.02 -4.54
N ILE A 366 10.58 11.90 -3.28
CA ILE A 366 10.61 10.64 -2.51
C ILE A 366 9.48 9.70 -2.93
N LEU A 367 8.31 10.25 -3.25
CA LEU A 367 7.16 9.47 -3.68
C LEU A 367 7.25 9.07 -5.16
N ALA A 368 7.96 9.83 -5.99
CA ALA A 368 8.02 9.60 -7.44
C ALA A 368 8.46 8.20 -7.87
N PRO A 369 9.49 7.58 -7.26
CA PRO A 369 9.89 6.21 -7.60
C PRO A 369 8.92 5.12 -7.08
N GLN A 370 7.91 5.50 -6.28
CA GLN A 370 6.94 4.58 -5.70
C GLN A 370 5.60 4.56 -6.46
N THR A 371 5.53 5.28 -7.58
CA THR A 371 4.34 5.38 -8.45
C THR A 371 4.72 5.10 -9.90
N ASP A 372 3.76 4.76 -10.74
CA ASP A 372 4.00 4.47 -12.16
C ASP A 372 4.41 5.70 -12.98
N GLY A 373 4.08 6.91 -12.50
CA GLY A 373 4.54 8.13 -13.15
C GLY A 373 4.24 9.45 -12.47
N VAL A 374 4.75 10.52 -13.09
CA VAL A 374 4.64 11.90 -12.64
C VAL A 374 3.95 12.77 -13.69
N LEU A 375 2.85 13.40 -13.30
CA LEU A 375 2.20 14.46 -14.05
C LEU A 375 2.67 15.82 -13.52
N PHE A 376 3.38 16.57 -14.36
CA PHE A 376 4.02 17.82 -13.93
C PHE A 376 3.21 19.04 -14.36
N VAL A 377 2.76 19.86 -13.41
CA VAL A 377 1.93 21.04 -13.68
C VAL A 377 2.79 22.30 -13.69
N VAL A 378 2.65 23.12 -14.73
CA VAL A 378 3.34 24.42 -14.86
C VAL A 378 2.33 25.49 -15.20
N LYS A 379 2.41 26.65 -14.55
CA LYS A 379 1.54 27.79 -14.88
C LYS A 379 2.09 28.59 -16.06
N ALA A 380 1.28 28.73 -17.11
CA ALA A 380 1.60 29.52 -18.29
C ALA A 380 1.90 30.98 -17.94
N GLY A 381 2.94 31.53 -18.57
CA GLY A 381 3.31 32.95 -18.46
C GLY A 381 3.79 33.43 -17.07
N ARG A 382 3.86 32.55 -16.05
CA ARG A 382 4.25 32.94 -14.68
C ARG A 382 5.59 32.37 -14.23
N THR A 383 5.86 31.11 -14.54
CA THR A 383 7.01 30.39 -13.97
C THR A 383 8.25 30.52 -14.85
N ASN A 384 9.40 30.87 -14.25
CA ASN A 384 10.67 30.97 -14.97
C ASN A 384 11.11 29.59 -15.50
N ARG A 385 11.46 29.54 -16.79
CA ARG A 385 11.92 28.32 -17.49
C ARG A 385 13.09 27.62 -16.80
N GLN A 386 14.00 28.35 -16.17
CA GLN A 386 15.13 27.76 -15.44
C GLN A 386 14.67 27.01 -14.19
N ILE A 387 13.65 27.52 -13.48
CA ILE A 387 13.07 26.85 -12.30
C ILE A 387 12.36 25.57 -12.74
N VAL A 388 11.59 25.63 -13.83
CA VAL A 388 10.96 24.46 -14.44
C VAL A 388 11.99 23.40 -14.82
N ARG A 389 13.09 23.79 -15.49
CA ARG A 389 14.18 22.86 -15.85
C ARG A 389 14.80 22.19 -14.63
N LYS A 390 15.15 22.96 -13.59
CA LYS A 390 15.71 22.42 -12.35
C LYS A 390 14.76 21.42 -11.68
N ALA A 391 13.47 21.71 -11.62
CA ALA A 391 12.48 20.78 -11.06
C ALA A 391 12.40 19.47 -11.87
N VAL A 392 12.40 19.56 -13.20
CA VAL A 392 12.42 18.37 -14.08
C VAL A 392 13.71 17.57 -13.91
N GLU A 393 14.87 18.23 -13.81
CA GLU A 393 16.16 17.57 -13.55
C GLU A 393 16.15 16.81 -12.22
N GLN A 394 15.57 17.40 -11.17
CA GLN A 394 15.43 16.73 -9.86
C GLN A 394 14.51 15.51 -9.93
N ILE A 395 13.37 15.58 -10.64
CA ILE A 395 12.48 14.43 -10.82
C ILE A 395 13.21 13.33 -11.62
N LYS A 396 13.91 13.68 -12.70
CA LYS A 396 14.67 12.69 -13.48
C LYS A 396 15.79 12.03 -12.69
N ALA A 397 16.42 12.76 -11.77
CA ALA A 397 17.46 12.21 -10.90
C ALA A 397 16.95 11.09 -9.97
N THR A 398 15.64 11.01 -9.71
CA THR A 398 15.05 9.91 -8.94
C THR A 398 14.68 8.69 -9.81
N GLN A 399 14.96 8.75 -11.12
CA GLN A 399 14.60 7.73 -12.11
C GLN A 399 13.08 7.53 -12.27
N ALA A 400 12.26 8.48 -11.78
CA ALA A 400 10.82 8.43 -11.97
C ALA A 400 10.43 8.79 -13.42
N ASN A 401 9.39 8.12 -13.92
CA ASN A 401 8.83 8.37 -15.24
C ASN A 401 8.00 9.66 -15.24
N ILE A 402 8.37 10.66 -16.05
CA ILE A 402 7.54 11.86 -16.25
C ILE A 402 6.60 11.56 -17.41
N MET A 403 5.33 11.29 -17.09
CA MET A 403 4.31 10.95 -18.08
C MET A 403 4.01 12.12 -19.02
N GLY A 404 4.09 13.35 -18.51
CA GLY A 404 3.81 14.54 -19.28
C GLY A 404 3.74 15.82 -18.45
N VAL A 405 3.44 16.91 -19.15
CA VAL A 405 3.33 18.25 -18.55
C VAL A 405 1.94 18.82 -18.81
N VAL A 406 1.30 19.36 -17.78
CA VAL A 406 0.08 20.16 -17.90
C VAL A 406 0.46 21.63 -17.85
N LEU A 407 0.28 22.32 -18.96
CA LEU A 407 0.41 23.77 -19.00
C LEU A 407 -0.94 24.40 -18.57
N ASN A 408 -0.99 24.91 -17.35
CA ASN A 408 -2.21 25.42 -16.73
C ASN A 408 -2.33 26.94 -16.88
N ALA A 409 -3.57 27.45 -16.82
CA ALA A 409 -3.92 28.88 -16.94
C ALA A 409 -3.42 29.55 -18.24
N VAL A 410 -3.51 28.83 -19.37
CA VAL A 410 -3.19 29.35 -20.71
C VAL A 410 -4.21 30.40 -21.14
N ASP A 411 -3.74 31.53 -21.69
CA ASP A 411 -4.61 32.56 -22.27
C ASP A 411 -4.84 32.27 -23.76
N THR A 412 -5.92 31.54 -24.05
CA THR A 412 -6.30 31.13 -25.41
C THR A 412 -6.66 32.29 -26.34
N ARG A 413 -6.90 33.51 -25.81
CA ARG A 413 -7.18 34.70 -26.62
C ARG A 413 -5.91 35.37 -27.14
N ARG A 414 -4.81 35.29 -26.40
CA ARG A 414 -3.50 35.83 -26.81
C ARG A 414 -2.72 34.83 -27.67
N ASP A 415 -2.85 33.54 -27.39
CA ASP A 415 -2.11 32.49 -28.07
C ASP A 415 -2.88 31.90 -29.27
N ARG A 416 -3.02 32.69 -30.35
CA ARG A 416 -3.63 32.25 -31.63
C ARG A 416 -3.00 30.96 -32.20
N TYR A 417 -1.76 30.66 -31.83
CA TYR A 417 -1.03 29.46 -32.24
C TYR A 417 -1.58 28.16 -31.61
N TYR A 418 -2.13 28.23 -30.38
CA TYR A 418 -2.72 27.06 -29.71
C TYR A 418 -4.11 26.72 -30.26
N SER A 419 -4.91 27.74 -30.60
CA SER A 419 -6.25 27.56 -31.16
C SER A 419 -6.22 27.02 -32.60
N SER A 420 -5.21 27.41 -33.39
CA SER A 420 -5.13 27.07 -34.83
C SER A 420 -4.63 25.65 -35.13
N ASN A 421 -3.79 25.05 -34.28
CA ASN A 421 -3.12 23.78 -34.62
C ASN A 421 -3.73 22.54 -33.93
N TYR A 422 -4.37 22.70 -32.76
CA TYR A 422 -4.92 21.55 -32.01
C TYR A 422 -6.42 21.31 -32.23
N TYR A 423 -7.22 22.37 -32.47
CA TYR A 423 -8.68 22.27 -32.55
C TYR A 423 -9.25 21.70 -33.87
N PRO A 424 -8.70 21.99 -35.07
CA PRO A 424 -9.32 21.53 -36.32
C PRO A 424 -9.22 20.02 -36.61
N SER A 425 -8.36 19.28 -35.90
CA SER A 425 -8.08 17.87 -36.23
C SER A 425 -9.06 16.86 -35.64
N TYR A 426 -9.81 17.24 -34.58
CA TYR A 426 -10.70 16.31 -33.86
C TYR A 426 -12.19 16.52 -34.12
N TYR A 427 -12.60 17.73 -34.49
CA TYR A 427 -13.97 18.01 -34.92
C TYR A 427 -13.92 18.61 -36.32
N GLY A 428 -14.14 17.75 -37.32
CA GLY A 428 -14.42 18.20 -38.67
C GLY A 428 -15.50 19.28 -38.63
N LYS A 429 -15.31 20.34 -39.44
CA LYS A 429 -16.24 21.45 -39.57
C LYS A 429 -17.67 20.91 -39.62
N GLY A 430 -18.43 21.14 -38.56
CA GLY A 430 -19.88 21.01 -38.64
C GLY A 430 -20.36 22.10 -39.57
N ASP A 431 -21.01 21.70 -40.67
CA ASP A 431 -21.70 22.62 -41.56
C ASP A 431 -22.81 23.37 -40.81
N GLN A 432 -23.05 24.59 -41.28
CA GLN A 432 -23.79 25.70 -40.68
C GLN A 432 -25.21 25.39 -40.20
#